data_AF-A0A9D3UG88-F1
#
_entry.id   AF-A0A9D3UG88-F1
#
_cell.length_a   1.000
_cell.length_b   1.000
_cell.length_c   1.000
_cell.angle_alpha   90.00
_cell.angle_beta   90.00
_cell.angle_gamma   90.00
#
_symmetry.space_group_name_H-M   'P 1'
#
loop_
_entity.id
_entity.type
_entity.pdbx_description
1 polymer ?
#
loop_
_entity_poly.entity_id
_entity_poly.type
_entity_poly.pdbx_seq_one_letter_code
_entity_poly.pdbx_strand_id
1 'polypeptide(L)'
;FLSKLKSYYRNKHYSEGSIAEGYLAEECMTFYSRYLEDVETIWNRPSRNAGLNDLNLAETYLFQSYGEQISKVEITELDERSWVQAHRYVLFHHDAIEPLRK
;
A
#
# COMPACT_ATOMS: atom_id res chain seq x y z
N PHE A 1 15.59 6.91 10.68
CA PHE A 1 15.59 8.00 11.68
C PHE A 1 15.30 9.38 11.06
N LEU A 2 16.17 9.93 10.20
CA LEU A 2 15.98 11.27 9.63
C LEU A 2 14.66 11.48 8.85
N SER A 3 14.20 10.47 8.10
CA SER A 3 12.90 10.51 7.41
C SER A 3 11.73 10.74 8.38
N LYS A 4 11.79 10.09 9.56
CA LYS A 4 10.76 10.21 10.59
C LYS A 4 10.74 11.60 11.22
N LEU A 5 11.91 12.14 11.58
CA LEU A 5 12.00 13.50 12.12
C LEU A 5 11.49 14.56 11.13
N LYS A 6 11.79 14.39 9.83
CA LYS A 6 11.25 15.27 8.78
C LYS A 6 9.72 15.25 8.73
N SER A 7 9.08 14.12 9.02
CA SER A 7 7.60 14.04 9.06
C SER A 7 6.97 14.87 10.19
N TYR A 8 7.73 15.15 11.26
CA TYR A 8 7.31 16.00 12.38
C TYR A 8 7.59 17.48 12.19
N TYR A 9 8.38 17.80 11.17
CA TYR A 9 8.71 19.17 10.83
C TYR A 9 7.52 19.87 10.14
N ARG A 10 6.58 20.39 10.92
CA ARG A 10 5.37 21.09 10.46
C ARG A 10 5.47 22.61 10.65
N ASN A 11 6.24 23.07 11.63
CA ASN A 11 6.48 24.49 11.88
C ASN A 11 7.96 24.86 11.65
N LYS A 12 8.20 25.68 10.62
CA LYS A 12 9.56 26.13 10.25
C LYS A 12 10.15 27.14 11.26
N HIS A 13 9.31 27.92 11.94
CA HIS A 13 9.75 28.92 12.92
C HIS A 13 10.20 28.29 14.24
N TYR A 14 9.65 27.11 14.58
CA TYR A 14 9.98 26.36 15.80
C TYR A 14 10.25 24.90 15.43
N SER A 15 11.38 24.66 14.77
CA SER A 15 11.76 23.35 14.24
C SER A 15 11.83 22.26 15.31
N GLU A 16 12.51 22.55 16.41
CA GLU A 16 12.69 21.61 17.53
C GLU A 16 11.37 21.35 18.26
N GLY A 17 10.62 22.42 18.57
CA GLY A 17 9.29 22.32 19.17
C GLY A 17 8.33 21.49 18.32
N SER A 18 8.32 21.72 17.00
CA SER A 18 7.49 20.95 16.05
C SER A 18 7.86 19.45 16.05
N ILE A 19 9.16 19.13 16.16
CA ILE A 19 9.61 17.74 16.23
C ILE A 19 9.17 17.10 17.54
N ALA A 20 9.36 17.80 18.67
CA ALA A 20 8.96 17.31 19.99
C ALA A 20 7.44 17.09 20.09
N GLU A 21 6.64 18.02 19.58
CA GLU A 21 5.18 17.90 19.50
C GLU A 21 4.75 16.72 18.63
N GLY A 22 5.35 16.56 17.44
CA GLY A 22 5.04 15.45 16.54
C GLY A 22 5.37 14.08 17.15
N TYR A 23 6.50 14.00 17.86
CA TYR A 23 6.88 12.79 18.59
C TYR A 23 5.93 12.49 19.74
N LEU A 24 5.59 13.49 20.56
CA LEU A 24 4.63 13.33 21.65
C LEU A 24 3.26 12.87 21.14
N ALA A 25 2.77 13.47 20.06
CA ALA A 25 1.51 13.07 19.43
C ALA A 25 1.55 11.61 18.95
N GLU A 26 2.63 11.16 18.30
CA GLU A 26 2.78 9.76 17.89
C GLU A 26 2.73 8.80 19.08
N GLU A 27 3.53 9.06 20.12
CA GLU A 27 3.61 8.19 21.30
C GLU A 27 2.26 8.13 22.03
N CYS A 28 1.59 9.27 22.20
CA CYS A 28 0.25 9.33 22.79
C CYS A 28 -0.77 8.51 21.98
N MET A 29 -0.82 8.70 20.65
CA MET A 29 -1.75 7.94 19.80
C MET A 29 -1.45 6.44 19.82
N THR A 30 -0.17 6.07 19.84
CA THR A 30 0.27 4.67 19.97
C THR A 30 -0.14 4.10 21.32
N PHE A 31 0.00 4.86 22.41
CA PHE A 31 -0.46 4.44 23.73
C PHE A 31 -1.98 4.22 23.76
N TYR A 32 -2.77 5.22 23.32
CA TYR A 32 -4.22 5.14 23.31
C TYR A 32 -4.76 4.04 22.39
N SER A 33 -4.07 3.75 21.27
CA SER A 33 -4.47 2.66 20.36
C SER A 33 -4.64 1.30 21.03
N ARG A 34 -3.92 1.05 22.13
CA ARG A 34 -4.03 -0.21 22.89
C ARG A 34 -5.32 -0.34 23.69
N TYR A 35 -6.04 0.76 23.90
CA TYR A 35 -7.24 0.83 24.73
C TYR A 35 -8.49 1.25 23.93
N LEU A 36 -8.35 1.51 22.63
CA LEU A 36 -9.46 1.84 21.74
C LEU A 36 -9.80 0.60 20.90
N GLU A 37 -10.79 -0.18 21.34
CA GLU A 37 -11.13 -1.49 20.74
C GLU A 37 -11.79 -1.36 19.36
N ASP A 38 -12.49 -0.26 19.08
CA ASP A 38 -13.26 -0.06 17.83
C ASP A 38 -12.68 1.02 16.91
N VAL A 39 -11.39 1.35 17.04
CA VAL A 39 -10.73 2.35 16.21
C VAL A 39 -9.68 1.70 15.32
N GLU A 40 -9.77 1.96 14.01
CA GLU A 40 -8.70 1.61 13.10
C GLU A 40 -7.44 2.43 13.40
N THR A 41 -6.34 1.72 13.63
CA THR A 41 -5.02 2.26 13.95
C THR A 41 -4.01 1.72 12.94
N ILE A 42 -2.81 2.30 12.92
CA ILE A 42 -1.75 1.84 12.02
C ILE A 42 -1.37 0.36 12.23
N TRP A 43 -1.72 -0.23 13.37
CA TRP A 43 -1.37 -1.60 13.75
C TRP A 43 -2.44 -2.62 13.40
N ASN A 44 -3.72 -2.24 13.47
CA ASN A 44 -4.85 -3.15 13.22
C ASN A 44 -5.51 -2.93 11.85
N ARG A 45 -5.15 -1.87 11.12
CA ARG A 45 -5.72 -1.55 9.81
C ARG A 45 -5.50 -2.73 8.86
N PRO A 46 -6.56 -3.29 8.24
CA PRO A 46 -6.42 -4.39 7.31
C PRO A 46 -5.55 -3.98 6.11
N SER A 47 -4.90 -4.97 5.49
CA SER A 47 -4.14 -4.71 4.27
C SER A 47 -5.09 -4.14 3.21
N ARG A 48 -4.57 -3.29 2.33
CA ARG A 48 -5.35 -2.72 1.23
C ARG A 48 -5.96 -3.78 0.31
N ASN A 49 -5.42 -5.00 0.34
CA ASN A 49 -5.89 -6.12 -0.48
C ASN A 49 -6.55 -7.21 0.38
N ALA A 50 -7.06 -6.87 1.57
CA ALA A 50 -7.63 -7.83 2.52
C ALA A 50 -8.87 -8.59 2.00
N GLY A 51 -9.49 -8.14 0.90
CA GLY A 51 -10.58 -8.82 0.21
C GLY A 51 -10.21 -10.17 -0.45
N LEU A 52 -8.92 -10.57 -0.45
CA LEU A 52 -8.47 -11.84 -1.02
C LEU A 52 -8.83 -13.08 -0.17
N ASN A 53 -9.57 -12.91 0.93
CA ASN A 53 -10.05 -14.02 1.75
C ASN A 53 -11.20 -14.80 1.06
N ASP A 54 -11.75 -14.30 -0.04
CA ASP A 54 -12.68 -15.06 -0.88
C ASP A 54 -11.90 -16.04 -1.76
N LEU A 55 -11.99 -17.33 -1.42
CA LEU A 55 -11.32 -18.43 -2.12
C LEU A 55 -11.63 -18.44 -3.62
N ASN A 56 -12.82 -17.98 -4.04
CA ASN A 56 -13.19 -17.91 -5.46
C ASN A 56 -12.36 -16.89 -6.24
N LEU A 57 -11.96 -15.80 -5.59
CA LEU A 57 -11.17 -14.73 -6.22
C LEU A 57 -9.70 -15.11 -6.34
N ALA A 58 -9.19 -15.87 -5.36
CA ALA A 58 -7.82 -16.40 -5.36
C ALA A 58 -7.58 -17.42 -6.50
N GLU A 59 -8.60 -18.16 -6.91
CA GLU A 59 -8.55 -19.05 -8.09
C GLU A 59 -8.62 -18.28 -9.41
N THR A 60 -9.26 -17.12 -9.43
CA THR A 60 -9.47 -16.32 -10.64
C THR A 60 -8.23 -15.51 -11.04
N TYR A 61 -7.49 -14.97 -10.07
CA TYR A 61 -6.27 -14.21 -10.33
C TYR A 61 -5.03 -15.08 -10.19
N LEU A 62 -4.31 -15.28 -11.30
CA LEU A 62 -3.06 -16.05 -11.37
C LEU A 62 -2.03 -15.63 -10.30
N PHE A 63 -2.03 -14.36 -9.90
CA PHE A 63 -1.07 -13.80 -8.96
C PHE A 63 -1.63 -13.52 -7.56
N GLN A 64 -2.87 -13.95 -7.26
CA GLN A 64 -3.52 -13.72 -5.97
C GLN A 64 -3.39 -12.26 -5.49
N SER A 65 -3.35 -11.32 -6.45
CA SER A 65 -3.10 -9.91 -6.20
C SER A 65 -4.22 -9.09 -6.83
N TYR A 66 -5.34 -9.01 -6.10
CA TYR A 66 -6.26 -7.91 -6.32
C TYR A 66 -5.67 -6.66 -5.64
N GLY A 67 -5.72 -5.51 -6.32
CA GLY A 67 -5.30 -4.23 -5.76
C GLY A 67 -6.50 -3.30 -5.62
N GLU A 68 -6.80 -2.80 -4.42
CA GLU A 68 -7.70 -1.64 -4.34
C GLU A 68 -7.04 -0.41 -4.94
N GLN A 69 -7.81 0.34 -5.73
CA GLN A 69 -7.34 1.52 -6.42
C GLN A 69 -6.98 2.62 -5.41
N ILE A 70 -5.86 3.31 -5.64
CA ILE A 70 -5.34 4.35 -4.72
C ILE A 70 -6.09 5.68 -4.88
N SER A 71 -6.67 5.93 -6.06
CA SER A 71 -7.23 7.22 -6.44
C SER A 71 -8.46 7.08 -7.34
N LYS A 72 -9.05 8.23 -7.70
CA LYS A 72 -10.10 8.34 -8.72
C LYS A 72 -9.64 7.62 -10.00
N VAL A 73 -10.51 6.75 -10.52
CA VAL A 73 -10.23 5.93 -11.69
C VAL A 73 -10.40 6.78 -12.95
N GLU A 74 -9.34 6.86 -13.73
CA GLU A 74 -9.42 7.19 -15.15
C GLU A 74 -9.13 5.88 -15.90
N ILE A 75 -10.16 5.29 -16.49
CA ILE A 75 -10.00 4.09 -17.31
C ILE A 75 -9.45 4.57 -18.65
N THR A 76 -8.19 4.27 -18.91
CA THR A 76 -7.55 4.53 -20.20
C THR A 76 -7.40 3.22 -20.96
N GLU A 77 -7.68 3.27 -22.25
CA GLU A 77 -7.36 2.15 -23.14
C GLU A 77 -5.85 2.19 -23.44
N LEU A 78 -5.17 1.07 -23.20
CA LEU A 78 -3.78 0.93 -23.63
C LEU A 78 -3.73 0.83 -25.15
N ASP A 79 -2.73 1.47 -25.75
CA ASP A 79 -2.46 1.27 -27.18
C ASP A 79 -1.91 -0.15 -27.43
N GLU A 80 -1.99 -0.60 -28.68
CA GLU A 80 -1.60 -1.97 -29.07
C GLU A 80 -0.16 -2.30 -28.65
N ARG A 81 0.76 -1.34 -28.72
CA ARG A 81 2.17 -1.57 -28.34
C ARG A 81 2.30 -1.78 -26.84
N SER A 82 1.64 -0.97 -26.03
CA SER A 82 1.66 -1.11 -24.56
C SER A 82 1.00 -2.41 -24.13
N TRP A 83 -0.08 -2.83 -24.79
CA TRP A 83 -0.69 -4.14 -24.57
C TRP A 83 0.30 -5.28 -24.82
N VAL A 84 0.95 -5.30 -25.98
CA VAL A 84 1.94 -6.33 -26.33
C VAL A 84 3.12 -6.31 -25.34
N GLN A 85 3.57 -5.12 -24.94
CA GLN A 85 4.66 -4.98 -23.98
C GLN A 85 4.28 -5.51 -22.59
N ALA A 86 3.09 -5.16 -22.08
CA ALA A 86 2.59 -5.66 -20.80
C ALA A 86 2.45 -7.19 -20.80
N HIS A 87 1.88 -7.76 -21.86
CA HIS A 87 1.78 -9.21 -22.03
C HIS A 87 3.15 -9.89 -22.04
N ARG A 88 4.12 -9.37 -22.81
CA ARG A 88 5.48 -9.92 -22.84
C ARG A 88 6.15 -9.81 -21.48
N TYR A 89 5.98 -8.69 -20.78
CA TYR A 89 6.57 -8.50 -19.46
C TYR A 89 6.10 -9.59 -18.49
N VAL A 90 4.79 -9.82 -18.41
CA VAL A 90 4.20 -10.88 -17.57
C VAL A 90 4.70 -12.26 -17.98
N LEU A 91 4.73 -12.56 -19.29
CA LEU A 91 5.17 -13.85 -19.81
C LEU A 91 6.62 -14.18 -19.41
N PHE A 92 7.54 -13.21 -19.51
CA PHE A 92 8.98 -13.44 -19.33
C PHE A 92 9.51 -13.26 -17.90
N HIS A 93 8.75 -12.61 -17.01
CA HIS A 93 9.26 -12.21 -15.69
C HIS A 93 8.58 -12.90 -14.49
N HIS A 94 7.74 -13.91 -14.73
CA HIS A 94 7.08 -14.65 -13.65
C HIS A 94 7.25 -16.17 -13.74
N ASP A 95 7.80 -16.79 -12.70
CA ASP A 95 8.20 -18.20 -12.66
C ASP A 95 7.02 -19.16 -12.92
N ALA A 96 5.84 -18.84 -12.40
CA ALA A 96 4.62 -19.65 -12.65
C ALA A 96 4.24 -19.78 -14.13
N ILE A 97 4.76 -18.91 -14.99
CA ILE A 97 4.46 -18.86 -16.44
C ILE A 97 5.60 -19.49 -17.27
N GLU A 98 6.70 -19.89 -16.63
CA GLU A 98 7.83 -20.57 -17.28
C GLU A 98 7.42 -21.74 -18.19
N PRO A 99 6.44 -22.63 -17.82
CA PRO A 99 6.00 -23.71 -18.70
C PRO A 99 5.34 -23.27 -20.02
N LEU A 100 4.91 -22.01 -20.10
CA LEU A 100 4.29 -21.41 -21.29
C LEU A 100 5.31 -20.71 -22.19
N ARG A 101 6.57 -20.58 -21.75
CA ARG A 101 7.69 -20.05 -22.54
C ARG A 101 8.30 -21.23 -23.32
N LYS A 102 7.85 -21.45 -24.55
CA LYS A 102 8.46 -22.41 -25.48
C LYS A 102 9.48 -21.71 -26.38
#